data_AF-A0A920FMV1-F1
#
_entry.id   AF-A0A920FMV1-F1
#
_cell.length_a   1.000
_cell.length_b   1.000
_cell.length_c   1.000
_cell.angle_alpha   90.00
_cell.angle_beta   90.00
_cell.angle_gamma   90.00
#
_symmetry.space_group_name_H-M   'P 1'
#
loop_
_entity.id
_entity.type
_entity.pdbx_description
1 polymer ?
#
loop_
_entity_poly.entity_id
_entity_poly.type
_entity_poly.pdbx_seq_one_letter_code
_entity_poly.pdbx_strand_id
1 'polypeptide(L)'
;MFKFTDLSDNDEFKAEDYRLNPKEFFKKRRTSRRPYVFDLRSANDYELSHLPGSHNLPIEHFENSIYQMPFSGDILLYGGENGEVLTAAEILYDNGFDTFFYVDSYLSLFNQIDESYVVIRDEAREKIQSQLNANPELWGVEMNVEVKSPLKGIYSLDLIQVPEKGEGFIHLDKDGIRIRISSQSIPFLEGTELIINEEEELEARNPQMSITKLSGSIEDQVQQLLVDQVNPMVAAHGGVVSIHAIEKTDVYLQFGGGCQGCGQIDVTLKQGIEVMLKESIPEISNVYDATDHAGGTNPYFQ
;
A
#
# COMPACT_ATOMS: atom_id res chain seq x y z
N MET A 1 20.81 -25.08 31.68
CA MET A 1 21.82 -25.25 30.61
C MET A 1 21.12 -24.92 29.31
N PHE A 2 21.24 -23.67 28.87
CA PHE A 2 20.70 -23.26 27.57
C PHE A 2 21.55 -23.95 26.50
N LYS A 3 20.91 -24.76 25.65
CA LYS A 3 21.55 -25.25 24.44
C LYS A 3 21.59 -24.07 23.49
N PHE A 4 22.78 -23.53 23.24
CA PHE A 4 23.04 -22.81 22.01
C PHE A 4 22.87 -23.83 20.88
N THR A 5 21.80 -23.70 20.10
CA THR A 5 21.78 -24.25 18.76
C THR A 5 22.82 -23.46 17.98
N ASP A 6 23.90 -24.14 17.63
CA ASP A 6 24.89 -23.68 16.69
C ASP A 6 24.14 -23.31 15.39
N LEU A 7 24.11 -22.04 15.01
CA LEU A 7 23.49 -21.54 13.78
C LEU A 7 24.35 -21.85 12.54
N SER A 8 25.42 -22.62 12.69
CA SER A 8 26.32 -22.98 11.59
C SER A 8 25.81 -24.10 10.66
N ASP A 9 24.60 -24.61 10.88
CA ASP A 9 23.98 -25.62 10.01
C ASP A 9 22.79 -25.03 9.21
N ASN A 10 23.09 -24.59 7.97
CA ASN A 10 22.22 -24.59 6.77
C ASN A 10 21.23 -23.45 6.45
N ASP A 11 21.41 -22.23 6.94
CA ASP A 11 20.66 -21.06 6.44
C ASP A 11 21.56 -20.18 5.54
N GLU A 12 21.86 -20.69 4.34
CA GLU A 12 22.51 -19.91 3.28
C GLU A 12 21.45 -19.02 2.60
N PHE A 13 21.79 -17.76 2.33
CA PHE A 13 20.89 -16.82 1.64
C PHE A 13 20.47 -17.37 0.27
N LYS A 14 19.16 -17.55 0.09
CA LYS A 14 18.55 -17.97 -1.17
C LYS A 14 17.73 -16.84 -1.75
N ALA A 15 18.34 -16.15 -2.72
CA ALA A 15 17.74 -14.98 -3.38
C ALA A 15 16.29 -15.22 -3.85
N GLU A 16 16.01 -16.39 -4.43
CA GLU A 16 14.67 -16.73 -4.97
C GLU A 16 13.58 -16.85 -3.89
N ASP A 17 13.92 -17.03 -2.61
CA ASP A 17 12.94 -17.09 -1.52
C ASP A 17 12.34 -15.70 -1.20
N TYR A 18 13.03 -14.63 -1.61
CA TYR A 18 12.64 -13.23 -1.35
C TYR A 18 12.28 -12.44 -2.62
N ARG A 19 12.57 -13.02 -3.79
CA ARG A 19 12.28 -12.42 -5.09
C ARG A 19 10.79 -12.51 -5.41
N LEU A 20 10.19 -11.38 -5.80
CA LEU A 20 8.81 -11.30 -6.27
C LEU A 20 8.80 -10.97 -7.76
N ASN A 21 7.83 -11.53 -8.49
CA ASN A 21 7.49 -10.97 -9.80
C ASN A 21 6.78 -9.60 -9.62
N PRO A 22 6.69 -8.76 -10.66
CA PRO A 22 6.05 -7.45 -10.57
C PRO A 22 4.64 -7.45 -10.00
N LYS A 23 3.83 -8.46 -10.32
CA LYS A 23 2.46 -8.57 -9.82
C LYS A 23 2.44 -8.86 -8.33
N GLU A 24 3.26 -9.81 -7.89
CA GLU A 24 3.42 -10.14 -6.47
C GLU A 24 3.96 -8.95 -5.66
N PHE A 25 4.89 -8.18 -6.23
CA PHE A 25 5.41 -6.96 -5.62
C PHE A 25 4.28 -5.94 -5.39
N PHE A 26 3.49 -5.63 -6.41
CA PHE A 26 2.37 -4.69 -6.25
C PHE A 26 1.27 -5.23 -5.33
N LYS A 27 0.98 -6.53 -5.38
CA LYS A 27 0.06 -7.17 -4.43
C LYS A 27 0.54 -7.04 -3.00
N LYS A 28 1.83 -7.32 -2.73
CA LYS A 28 2.43 -7.19 -1.41
C LYS A 28 2.39 -5.73 -0.94
N ARG A 29 2.77 -4.79 -1.82
CA ARG A 29 2.67 -3.34 -1.56
C ARG A 29 1.24 -2.89 -1.22
N ARG A 30 0.24 -3.43 -1.90
CA ARG A 30 -1.18 -3.09 -1.68
C ARG A 30 -1.77 -3.71 -0.42
N THR A 31 -1.41 -4.96 -0.13
CA THR A 31 -2.06 -5.77 0.92
C THR A 31 -1.31 -5.74 2.26
N SER A 32 -0.03 -5.38 2.26
CA SER A 32 0.75 -5.27 3.49
C SER A 32 0.17 -4.20 4.40
N ARG A 33 0.12 -4.49 5.71
CA ARG A 33 -0.26 -3.51 6.72
C ARG A 33 0.77 -2.37 6.83
N ARG A 34 2.04 -2.66 6.53
CA ARG A 34 3.18 -1.75 6.68
C ARG A 34 4.20 -1.99 5.56
N PRO A 35 3.90 -1.60 4.32
CA PRO A 35 4.85 -1.73 3.22
C PRO A 35 5.87 -0.58 3.30
N TYR A 36 7.14 -0.92 3.45
CA TYR A 36 8.25 0.04 3.35
C TYR A 36 8.97 -0.16 2.04
N VAL A 37 8.74 0.75 1.09
CA VAL A 37 9.29 0.63 -0.26
C VAL A 37 10.59 1.43 -0.34
N PHE A 38 11.69 0.79 -0.72
CA PHE A 38 12.98 1.45 -0.92
C PHE A 38 13.45 1.35 -2.37
N ASP A 39 13.88 2.49 -2.90
CA ASP A 39 14.51 2.62 -4.21
C ASP A 39 16.03 2.69 -4.04
N LEU A 40 16.72 1.66 -4.50
CA LEU A 40 18.17 1.51 -4.35
C LEU A 40 18.98 2.19 -5.45
N ARG A 41 18.32 2.85 -6.41
CA ARG A 41 18.97 3.59 -7.49
C ARG A 41 19.57 4.90 -6.97
N SER A 42 20.34 5.54 -7.85
CA SER A 42 20.88 6.87 -7.60
C SER A 42 19.76 7.89 -7.32
N ALA A 43 20.09 8.94 -6.57
CA ALA A 43 19.16 10.04 -6.33
C ALA A 43 18.65 10.69 -7.63
N ASN A 44 19.50 10.75 -8.66
CA ASN A 44 19.12 11.29 -9.96
C ASN A 44 18.06 10.42 -10.66
N ASP A 45 18.22 9.09 -10.64
CA ASP A 45 17.22 8.18 -11.24
C ASP A 45 15.90 8.20 -10.46
N TYR A 46 15.99 8.35 -9.15
CA TYR A 46 14.83 8.52 -8.27
C TYR A 46 14.06 9.81 -8.60
N GLU A 47 14.76 10.95 -8.72
CA GLU A 47 14.15 12.24 -9.06
C GLU A 47 13.45 12.21 -10.43
N LEU A 48 14.01 11.49 -11.39
CA LEU A 48 13.40 11.34 -12.72
C LEU A 48 12.06 10.59 -12.67
N SER A 49 12.01 9.48 -11.93
CA SER A 49 10.78 8.70 -11.74
C SER A 49 10.97 7.65 -10.66
N HIS A 50 9.98 7.47 -9.78
CA HIS A 50 10.02 6.48 -8.69
C HIS A 50 8.61 5.98 -8.38
N LEU A 51 8.49 4.91 -7.58
CA LEU A 51 7.19 4.45 -7.09
C LEU A 51 6.63 5.46 -6.07
N PRO A 52 5.32 5.78 -6.11
CA PRO A 52 4.71 6.68 -5.11
C PRO A 52 4.96 6.19 -3.68
N GLY A 53 5.55 7.08 -2.86
CA GLY A 53 5.92 6.84 -1.47
C GLY A 53 7.02 5.82 -1.23
N SER A 54 7.85 5.51 -2.23
CA SER A 54 9.14 4.88 -1.95
C SER A 54 10.10 5.86 -1.27
N HIS A 55 11.12 5.34 -0.62
CA HIS A 55 12.23 6.09 -0.05
C HIS A 55 13.48 5.83 -0.87
N ASN A 56 14.15 6.87 -1.34
CA ASN A 56 15.45 6.67 -1.97
C ASN A 56 16.49 6.30 -0.91
N LEU A 57 17.11 5.14 -1.09
CA LEU A 57 18.24 4.67 -0.28
C LEU A 57 19.24 4.02 -1.24
N PRO A 58 20.07 4.83 -1.93
CA PRO A 58 21.07 4.31 -2.87
C PRO A 58 21.92 3.21 -2.25
N ILE A 59 22.24 2.18 -3.04
CA ILE A 59 22.94 0.98 -2.54
C ILE A 59 24.25 1.29 -1.81
N GLU A 60 24.99 2.32 -2.22
CA GLU A 60 26.23 2.78 -1.60
C GLU A 60 26.07 3.28 -0.15
N HIS A 61 24.84 3.58 0.26
CA HIS A 61 24.49 4.05 1.60
C HIS A 61 23.68 3.02 2.39
N PHE A 62 23.31 1.89 1.77
CA PHE A 62 22.38 0.93 2.32
C PHE A 62 22.88 0.30 3.62
N GLU A 63 24.10 -0.26 3.61
CA GLU A 63 24.70 -0.92 4.79
C GLU A 63 24.81 0.03 5.99
N ASN A 64 25.21 1.27 5.77
CA ASN A 64 25.33 2.27 6.83
C ASN A 64 23.98 2.75 7.38
N SER A 65 22.91 2.56 6.63
CA SER A 65 21.56 3.03 6.97
C SER A 65 20.68 1.94 7.55
N ILE A 66 21.17 0.70 7.64
CA ILE A 66 20.38 -0.45 8.07
C ILE A 66 19.77 -0.27 9.47
N TYR A 67 20.48 0.40 10.39
CA TYR A 67 20.00 0.68 11.74
C TYR A 67 18.82 1.65 11.80
N GLN A 68 18.56 2.37 10.71
CA GLN A 68 17.42 3.28 10.56
C GLN A 68 16.23 2.60 9.85
N MET A 69 16.43 1.40 9.30
CA MET A 69 15.39 0.65 8.62
C MET A 69 14.40 0.06 9.64
N PRO A 70 13.13 -0.09 9.25
CA PRO A 70 12.12 -0.65 10.13
C PRO A 70 12.37 -2.14 10.40
N PHE A 71 12.52 -2.53 11.66
CA PHE A 71 12.67 -3.93 12.08
C PHE A 71 11.36 -4.73 12.05
N SER A 72 10.25 -4.16 11.58
CA SER A 72 8.96 -4.85 11.44
C SER A 72 8.17 -4.26 10.28
N GLY A 73 7.38 -5.10 9.59
CA GLY A 73 6.68 -4.72 8.37
C GLY A 73 7.37 -5.28 7.13
N ASP A 74 6.70 -5.21 5.98
CA ASP A 74 7.26 -5.76 4.75
C ASP A 74 8.18 -4.72 4.11
N ILE A 75 9.50 -4.99 4.10
CA ILE A 75 10.46 -4.21 3.32
C ILE A 75 10.38 -4.65 1.86
N LEU A 76 10.16 -3.71 0.95
CA LEU A 76 10.05 -3.95 -0.48
C LEU A 76 11.14 -3.17 -1.21
N LEU A 77 12.06 -3.87 -1.85
CA LEU A 77 13.21 -3.27 -2.53
C LEU A 77 13.02 -3.30 -4.05
N TYR A 78 13.41 -2.22 -4.70
CA TYR A 78 13.68 -2.23 -6.14
C TYR A 78 14.92 -1.38 -6.43
N GLY A 79 15.61 -1.70 -7.52
CA GLY A 79 16.87 -1.05 -7.87
C GLY A 79 17.01 -0.82 -9.37
N GLY A 80 18.27 -0.63 -9.79
CA GLY A 80 18.65 -0.60 -11.19
C GLY A 80 18.72 -2.02 -11.76
N GLU A 81 19.48 -2.18 -12.84
CA GLU A 81 19.75 -3.48 -13.45
C GLU A 81 21.15 -4.00 -13.11
N ASN A 82 21.84 -3.38 -12.15
CA ASN A 82 23.24 -3.68 -11.82
C ASN A 82 23.41 -4.57 -10.59
N GLY A 83 22.34 -5.22 -10.12
CA GLY A 83 22.37 -6.15 -8.99
C GLY A 83 22.27 -5.48 -7.61
N GLU A 84 21.88 -4.19 -7.55
CA GLU A 84 21.73 -3.44 -6.29
C GLU A 84 20.81 -4.17 -5.29
N VAL A 85 19.71 -4.74 -5.78
CA VAL A 85 18.72 -5.46 -4.96
C VAL A 85 19.25 -6.76 -4.36
N LEU A 86 20.14 -7.48 -5.05
CA LEU A 86 20.71 -8.73 -4.52
C LEU A 86 21.66 -8.43 -3.36
N THR A 87 22.53 -7.44 -3.53
CA THR A 87 23.44 -6.98 -2.47
C THR A 87 22.65 -6.50 -1.24
N ALA A 88 21.61 -5.69 -1.44
CA ALA A 88 20.77 -5.22 -0.34
C ALA A 88 20.02 -6.36 0.36
N ALA A 89 19.51 -7.34 -0.39
CA ALA A 89 18.81 -8.50 0.16
C ALA A 89 19.74 -9.38 1.02
N GLU A 90 20.96 -9.63 0.56
CA GLU A 90 21.98 -10.35 1.33
C GLU A 90 22.36 -9.60 2.62
N ILE A 91 22.56 -8.28 2.53
CA ILE A 91 22.81 -7.43 3.71
C ILE A 91 21.67 -7.52 4.72
N LEU A 92 20.41 -7.44 4.29
CA LEU A 92 19.26 -7.57 5.19
C LEU A 92 19.22 -8.95 5.86
N TYR A 93 19.43 -10.01 5.09
CA TYR A 93 19.47 -11.38 5.58
C TYR A 93 20.53 -11.58 6.66
N ASP A 94 21.78 -11.17 6.38
CA ASP A 94 22.92 -11.30 7.30
C ASP A 94 22.73 -10.51 8.59
N ASN A 95 21.93 -9.44 8.56
CA ASN A 95 21.61 -8.61 9.71
C ASN A 95 20.30 -9.03 10.41
N GLY A 96 19.72 -10.18 10.05
CA GLY A 96 18.61 -10.80 10.76
C GLY A 96 17.24 -10.21 10.46
N PHE A 97 17.07 -9.49 9.34
CA PHE A 97 15.74 -9.11 8.86
C PHE A 97 15.02 -10.35 8.33
N ASP A 98 13.83 -10.62 8.83
CA ASP A 98 13.04 -11.80 8.51
C ASP A 98 11.96 -11.55 7.44
N THR A 99 11.54 -10.29 7.25
CA THR A 99 10.50 -9.90 6.28
C THR A 99 10.96 -8.80 5.32
N PHE A 100 11.62 -9.21 4.24
CA PHE A 100 11.95 -8.34 3.10
C PHE A 100 11.67 -9.06 1.78
N PHE A 101 11.43 -8.30 0.72
CA PHE A 101 11.19 -8.81 -0.62
C PHE A 101 11.75 -7.84 -1.65
N TYR A 102 12.08 -8.34 -2.83
CA TYR A 102 12.59 -7.48 -3.89
C TYR A 102 12.06 -7.88 -5.27
N VAL A 103 12.12 -6.93 -6.20
CA VAL A 103 11.89 -7.14 -7.63
C VAL A 103 13.18 -6.84 -8.39
N ASP A 104 13.35 -7.41 -9.58
CA ASP A 104 14.60 -7.36 -10.35
C ASP A 104 15.11 -5.94 -10.61
N SER A 105 14.22 -5.05 -11.03
CA SER A 105 14.56 -3.67 -11.35
C SER A 105 13.34 -2.77 -11.38
N TYR A 106 13.55 -1.46 -11.31
CA TYR A 106 12.50 -0.46 -11.52
C TYR A 106 11.79 -0.67 -12.86
N LEU A 107 12.52 -0.95 -13.95
CA LEU A 107 11.94 -1.14 -15.29
C LEU A 107 11.09 -2.41 -15.37
N SER A 108 11.49 -3.49 -14.67
CA SER A 108 10.74 -4.75 -14.67
C SER A 108 9.30 -4.58 -14.15
N LEU A 109 9.08 -3.63 -13.22
CA LEU A 109 7.77 -3.32 -12.67
C LEU A 109 6.75 -2.85 -13.71
N PHE A 110 7.20 -2.30 -14.84
CA PHE A 110 6.32 -1.72 -15.86
C PHE A 110 6.24 -2.58 -17.14
N ASN A 111 7.15 -3.54 -17.31
CA ASN A 111 7.27 -4.33 -18.54
C ASN A 111 6.56 -5.69 -18.49
N GLN A 112 6.11 -6.15 -17.33
CA GLN A 112 5.43 -7.45 -17.15
C GLN A 112 3.95 -7.28 -16.73
N ILE A 113 3.30 -6.20 -17.15
CA ILE A 113 1.88 -5.97 -16.85
C ILE A 113 1.02 -6.76 -17.84
N ASP A 114 0.06 -7.50 -17.32
CA ASP A 114 -0.88 -8.29 -18.12
C ASP A 114 -2.33 -8.14 -17.62
N GLU A 115 -3.25 -8.80 -18.31
CA GLU A 115 -4.68 -8.75 -18.04
C GLU A 115 -5.07 -9.19 -16.62
N SER A 116 -4.21 -9.97 -15.93
CA SER A 116 -4.52 -10.55 -14.63
C SER A 116 -4.43 -9.54 -13.49
N TYR A 117 -3.97 -8.32 -13.75
CA TYR A 117 -3.96 -7.22 -12.80
C TYR A 117 -5.35 -6.65 -12.52
N VAL A 118 -6.27 -6.81 -13.48
CA VAL A 118 -7.63 -6.28 -13.42
C VAL A 118 -8.63 -7.43 -13.41
N VAL A 119 -9.67 -7.29 -12.59
CA VAL A 119 -10.82 -8.20 -12.57
C VAL A 119 -12.04 -7.45 -13.10
N ILE A 120 -12.74 -8.02 -14.07
CA ILE A 120 -14.03 -7.48 -14.54
C ILE A 120 -15.13 -8.36 -13.97
N ARG A 121 -16.02 -7.81 -13.14
CA ARG A 121 -17.18 -8.55 -12.63
C ARG A 121 -18.19 -8.76 -13.77
N ASP A 122 -18.99 -9.83 -13.68
CA ASP A 122 -19.87 -10.25 -14.77
C ASP A 122 -20.84 -9.13 -15.20
N GLU A 123 -21.48 -8.44 -14.26
CA GLU A 123 -22.40 -7.31 -14.53
C GLU A 123 -21.69 -6.15 -15.23
N ALA A 124 -20.47 -5.82 -14.79
CA ALA A 124 -19.65 -4.78 -15.41
C ALA A 124 -19.24 -5.18 -16.84
N ARG A 125 -18.85 -6.43 -17.04
CA ARG A 125 -18.49 -6.99 -18.36
C ARG A 125 -19.66 -6.88 -19.32
N GLU A 126 -20.85 -7.32 -18.90
CA GLU A 126 -22.07 -7.27 -19.71
C GLU A 126 -22.43 -5.82 -20.07
N LYS A 127 -22.37 -4.90 -19.11
CA LYS A 127 -22.64 -3.48 -19.36
C LYS A 127 -21.67 -2.86 -20.35
N ILE A 128 -20.36 -3.07 -20.16
CA ILE A 128 -19.33 -2.57 -21.08
C ILE A 128 -19.54 -3.14 -22.48
N GLN A 129 -19.69 -4.46 -22.61
CA GLN A 129 -19.88 -5.11 -23.90
C GLN A 129 -21.16 -4.64 -24.60
N SER A 130 -22.26 -4.43 -23.86
CA SER A 130 -23.48 -3.86 -24.42
C SER A 130 -23.25 -2.46 -25.00
N GLN A 131 -22.50 -1.60 -24.29
CA GLN A 131 -22.19 -0.25 -24.76
C GLN A 131 -21.24 -0.24 -25.97
N LEU A 132 -20.21 -1.08 -25.97
CA LEU A 132 -19.30 -1.25 -27.11
C LEU A 132 -20.02 -1.81 -28.35
N ASN A 133 -20.92 -2.78 -28.18
CA ASN A 133 -21.71 -3.34 -29.28
C ASN A 133 -22.73 -2.34 -29.84
N ALA A 134 -23.27 -1.46 -28.99
CA ALA A 134 -24.23 -0.43 -29.39
C ALA A 134 -23.57 0.73 -30.15
N ASN A 135 -22.27 0.99 -29.91
CA ASN A 135 -21.53 2.06 -30.58
C ASN A 135 -20.19 1.56 -31.16
N PRO A 136 -20.15 1.25 -32.47
CA PRO A 136 -18.92 0.79 -33.15
C PRO A 136 -17.75 1.78 -33.16
N GLU A 137 -17.96 3.06 -32.81
CA GLU A 137 -16.87 4.04 -32.69
C GLU A 137 -16.07 3.86 -31.38
N LEU A 138 -16.64 3.17 -30.39
CA LEU A 138 -15.96 2.90 -29.12
C LEU A 138 -14.92 1.79 -29.31
N TRP A 139 -13.74 2.03 -28.76
CA TRP A 139 -12.60 1.12 -28.82
C TRP A 139 -12.46 0.26 -27.57
N GLY A 140 -12.84 0.79 -26.42
CA GLY A 140 -12.67 0.14 -25.12
C GLY A 140 -12.94 1.09 -23.96
N VAL A 141 -12.35 0.77 -22.81
CA VAL A 141 -12.40 1.60 -21.60
C VAL A 141 -11.04 2.21 -21.31
N GLU A 142 -11.03 3.43 -20.82
CA GLU A 142 -9.87 4.06 -20.21
C GLU A 142 -10.04 4.09 -18.70
N MET A 143 -9.05 3.57 -17.98
CA MET A 143 -8.98 3.66 -16.54
C MET A 143 -8.06 4.81 -16.15
N ASN A 144 -8.64 5.75 -15.42
CA ASN A 144 -7.96 6.92 -14.89
C ASN A 144 -7.79 6.76 -13.37
N VAL A 145 -6.59 7.07 -12.86
CA VAL A 145 -6.30 7.04 -11.42
C VAL A 145 -5.70 8.38 -11.01
N GLU A 146 -6.47 9.14 -10.24
CA GLU A 146 -5.99 10.35 -9.59
C GLU A 146 -5.34 9.99 -8.25
N VAL A 147 -4.00 10.06 -8.20
CA VAL A 147 -3.23 9.74 -6.99
C VAL A 147 -3.47 10.81 -5.93
N LYS A 148 -3.88 10.37 -4.72
CA LYS A 148 -4.06 11.28 -3.57
C LYS A 148 -3.05 11.01 -2.45
N SER A 149 -2.57 9.78 -2.34
CA SER A 149 -1.47 9.42 -1.44
C SER A 149 -0.68 8.25 -2.05
N PRO A 150 0.48 7.87 -1.48
CA PRO A 150 1.27 6.75 -1.97
C PRO A 150 0.47 5.47 -2.24
N LEU A 151 -0.50 5.15 -1.39
CA LEU A 151 -1.29 3.93 -1.49
C LEU A 151 -2.76 4.18 -1.82
N LYS A 152 -3.18 5.45 -2.02
CA LYS A 152 -4.59 5.78 -2.29
C LYS A 152 -4.77 6.64 -3.55
N GLY A 153 -5.78 6.30 -4.33
CA GLY A 153 -6.20 7.05 -5.52
C GLY A 153 -7.70 7.04 -5.72
N ILE A 154 -8.19 7.97 -6.53
CA ILE A 154 -9.57 8.00 -7.04
C ILE A 154 -9.54 7.39 -8.44
N TYR A 155 -10.42 6.43 -8.69
CA TYR A 155 -10.48 5.71 -9.95
C TYR A 155 -11.70 6.19 -10.73
N SER A 156 -11.54 6.37 -12.03
CA SER A 156 -12.65 6.62 -12.94
C SER A 156 -12.50 5.80 -14.22
N LEU A 157 -13.62 5.59 -14.90
CA LEU A 157 -13.69 4.83 -16.14
C LEU A 157 -14.41 5.64 -17.20
N ASP A 158 -13.78 5.72 -18.37
CA ASP A 158 -14.34 6.39 -19.52
C ASP A 158 -14.42 5.42 -20.69
N LEU A 159 -15.57 5.36 -21.36
CA LEU A 159 -15.65 4.69 -22.67
C LEU A 159 -15.00 5.59 -23.70
N ILE A 160 -13.97 5.09 -24.36
CA ILE A 160 -13.18 5.88 -25.29
C ILE A 160 -13.34 5.37 -26.72
N GLN A 161 -13.26 6.30 -27.67
CA GLN A 161 -12.98 5.96 -29.06
C GLN A 161 -11.53 5.49 -29.22
N VAL A 162 -11.13 5.14 -30.44
CA VAL A 162 -9.73 4.78 -30.73
C VAL A 162 -8.84 5.93 -30.28
N PRO A 163 -7.99 5.73 -29.25
CA PRO A 163 -7.15 6.81 -28.75
C PRO A 163 -6.11 7.18 -29.82
N GLU A 164 -5.72 8.45 -29.85
CA GLU A 164 -4.54 8.84 -30.60
C GLU A 164 -3.32 8.06 -30.08
N LYS A 165 -2.34 7.81 -30.96
CA LYS A 165 -1.07 7.24 -30.50
C LYS A 165 -0.43 8.20 -29.51
N GLY A 166 -0.45 7.83 -28.25
CA GLY A 166 0.22 8.53 -27.15
C GLY A 166 1.25 7.62 -26.53
N GLU A 167 2.41 8.18 -26.21
CA GLU A 167 3.38 7.53 -25.33
C GLU A 167 2.86 7.52 -23.89
N GLY A 168 3.36 6.60 -23.06
CA GLY A 168 3.02 6.55 -21.64
C GLY A 168 1.67 5.91 -21.30
N PHE A 169 1.10 5.11 -22.20
CA PHE A 169 -0.07 4.27 -21.93
C PHE A 169 0.21 2.81 -22.22
N ILE A 170 -0.34 1.93 -21.38
CA ILE A 170 -0.39 0.50 -21.64
C ILE A 170 -1.82 0.09 -22.03
N HIS A 171 -1.92 -1.01 -22.76
CA HIS A 171 -3.20 -1.56 -23.20
C HIS A 171 -3.27 -3.02 -22.76
N LEU A 172 -4.37 -3.38 -22.09
CA LEU A 172 -4.68 -4.74 -21.68
C LEU A 172 -5.92 -5.20 -22.44
N ASP A 173 -5.97 -6.48 -22.81
CA ASP A 173 -7.20 -7.10 -23.30
C ASP A 173 -7.66 -8.05 -22.21
N LYS A 174 -8.85 -7.81 -21.65
CA LYS A 174 -9.44 -8.66 -20.62
C LYS A 174 -10.86 -9.02 -21.01
N ASP A 175 -11.12 -10.31 -21.18
CA ASP A 175 -12.45 -10.84 -21.54
C ASP A 175 -13.03 -10.17 -22.82
N GLY A 176 -12.15 -9.83 -23.78
CA GLY A 176 -12.52 -9.16 -25.02
C GLY A 176 -12.79 -7.65 -24.88
N ILE A 177 -12.53 -7.08 -23.70
CA ILE A 177 -12.60 -5.64 -23.44
C ILE A 177 -11.17 -5.09 -23.43
N ARG A 178 -10.92 -4.09 -24.27
CA ARG A 178 -9.65 -3.36 -24.27
C ARG A 178 -9.67 -2.31 -23.18
N ILE A 179 -8.64 -2.33 -22.33
CA ILE A 179 -8.44 -1.39 -21.22
C ILE A 179 -7.18 -0.59 -21.53
N ARG A 180 -7.31 0.74 -21.55
CA ARG A 180 -6.19 1.68 -21.63
C ARG A 180 -5.93 2.25 -20.25
N ILE A 181 -4.66 2.35 -19.85
CA ILE A 181 -4.27 2.99 -18.60
C ILE A 181 -2.91 3.67 -18.76
N SER A 182 -2.74 4.83 -18.11
CA SER A 182 -1.45 5.52 -18.04
C SER A 182 -0.40 4.64 -17.35
N SER A 183 0.82 4.60 -17.90
CA SER A 183 1.95 3.89 -17.29
C SER A 183 2.26 4.38 -15.88
N GLN A 184 1.97 5.66 -15.58
CA GLN A 184 2.13 6.23 -14.24
C GLN A 184 1.14 5.65 -13.20
N SER A 185 0.02 5.09 -13.66
CA SER A 185 -1.02 4.50 -12.81
C SER A 185 -0.80 3.00 -12.55
N ILE A 186 0.22 2.37 -13.16
CA ILE A 186 0.56 0.95 -12.94
C ILE A 186 0.70 0.58 -11.44
N PRO A 187 1.30 1.41 -10.57
CA PRO A 187 1.42 1.10 -9.14
C PRO A 187 0.09 0.93 -8.38
N PHE A 188 -1.02 1.30 -9.01
CA PHE A 188 -2.39 1.24 -8.47
C PHE A 188 -3.24 0.14 -9.13
N LEU A 189 -2.74 -0.49 -10.19
CA LEU A 189 -3.53 -1.34 -11.05
C LEU A 189 -3.83 -2.71 -10.44
N GLU A 190 -2.85 -3.32 -9.77
CA GLU A 190 -3.01 -4.68 -9.23
C GLU A 190 -4.14 -4.74 -8.19
N GLY A 191 -5.08 -5.65 -8.41
CA GLY A 191 -6.25 -5.82 -7.54
C GLY A 191 -7.40 -4.87 -7.83
N THR A 192 -7.34 -4.13 -8.95
CA THR A 192 -8.46 -3.29 -9.38
C THR A 192 -9.58 -4.14 -9.97
N GLU A 193 -10.81 -3.81 -9.59
CA GLU A 193 -12.03 -4.46 -10.03
C GLU A 193 -12.89 -3.47 -10.81
N LEU A 194 -13.40 -3.88 -11.97
CA LEU A 194 -14.49 -3.18 -12.66
C LEU A 194 -15.80 -3.77 -12.17
N ILE A 195 -16.65 -2.92 -11.58
CA ILE A 195 -17.90 -3.29 -10.92
C ILE A 195 -19.04 -2.40 -11.39
N ILE A 196 -20.27 -2.80 -11.05
CA ILE A 196 -21.44 -1.92 -11.08
C ILE A 196 -21.69 -1.45 -9.65
N ASN A 197 -21.83 -0.14 -9.46
CA ASN A 197 -22.12 0.43 -8.15
C ASN A 197 -23.63 0.40 -7.83
N GLU A 198 -24.01 0.91 -6.66
CA GLU A 198 -25.42 0.93 -6.20
C GLU A 198 -26.33 1.80 -7.08
N GLU A 199 -25.77 2.74 -7.83
CA GLU A 199 -26.49 3.63 -8.77
C GLU A 199 -26.57 3.01 -10.18
N GLU A 200 -26.25 1.72 -10.30
CA GLU A 200 -26.13 0.97 -11.54
C GLU A 200 -25.06 1.53 -12.49
N GLU A 201 -24.12 2.35 -12.04
CA GLU A 201 -23.07 2.93 -12.87
C GLU A 201 -21.80 2.06 -12.90
N LEU A 202 -21.03 2.16 -13.99
CA LEU A 202 -19.76 1.45 -14.12
C LEU A 202 -18.69 2.15 -13.27
N GLU A 203 -18.02 1.40 -12.41
CA GLU A 203 -16.99 1.91 -11.50
C GLU A 203 -15.73 1.03 -11.55
N ALA A 204 -14.55 1.67 -11.47
CA ALA A 204 -13.30 0.98 -11.15
C ALA A 204 -13.01 1.17 -9.67
N ARG A 205 -12.72 0.09 -8.96
CA ARG A 205 -12.40 0.14 -7.55
C ARG A 205 -11.26 -0.82 -7.22
N ASN A 206 -10.29 -0.34 -6.45
CA ASN A 206 -9.28 -1.17 -5.83
C ASN A 206 -9.60 -1.26 -4.32
N PRO A 207 -9.96 -2.43 -3.76
CA PRO A 207 -10.44 -2.55 -2.39
C PRO A 207 -9.53 -1.94 -1.31
N GLN A 208 -8.22 -1.91 -1.53
CA GLN A 208 -7.24 -1.38 -0.58
C GLN A 208 -6.64 -0.03 -1.01
N MET A 209 -6.75 0.33 -2.29
CA MET A 209 -6.15 1.56 -2.83
C MET A 209 -7.14 2.62 -3.29
N SER A 210 -8.43 2.31 -3.41
CA SER A 210 -9.44 3.35 -3.63
C SER A 210 -9.58 4.20 -2.39
N ILE A 211 -9.70 5.51 -2.58
CA ILE A 211 -10.29 6.35 -1.54
C ILE A 211 -11.74 5.92 -1.43
N THR A 212 -12.05 5.23 -0.34
CA THR A 212 -13.45 4.99 -0.02
C THR A 212 -13.93 6.29 0.60
N LYS A 213 -14.94 6.91 -0.01
CA LYS A 213 -15.67 7.99 0.66
C LYS A 213 -16.11 7.43 2.00
N LEU A 214 -15.74 8.09 3.08
CA LEU A 214 -16.17 7.68 4.41
C LEU A 214 -17.69 7.66 4.39
N SER A 215 -18.24 6.46 4.62
CA SER A 215 -19.66 6.15 4.49
C SER A 215 -20.04 5.15 5.56
N GLY A 216 -21.34 5.05 5.85
CA GLY A 216 -21.82 4.30 7.01
C GLY A 216 -21.82 5.15 8.28
N SER A 217 -21.90 4.47 9.43
CA SER A 217 -21.92 5.12 10.74
C SER A 217 -20.59 5.80 11.07
N ILE A 218 -20.56 6.69 12.08
CA ILE A 218 -19.30 7.27 12.58
C ILE A 218 -18.33 6.15 12.97
N GLU A 219 -18.82 5.03 13.50
CA GLU A 219 -18.00 3.87 13.85
C GLU A 219 -17.35 3.23 12.63
N ASP A 220 -18.10 3.00 11.56
CA ASP A 220 -17.56 2.44 10.31
C ASP A 220 -16.48 3.35 9.73
N GLN A 221 -16.74 4.66 9.71
CA GLN A 221 -15.82 5.66 9.18
C GLN A 221 -14.53 5.78 10.01
N VAL A 222 -14.67 5.83 11.35
CA VAL A 222 -13.51 5.84 12.27
C VAL A 222 -12.71 4.56 12.09
N GLN A 223 -13.38 3.41 12.05
CA GLN A 223 -12.72 2.11 11.89
C GLN A 223 -11.93 2.06 10.58
N GLN A 224 -12.51 2.59 9.49
CA GLN A 224 -11.84 2.66 8.20
C GLN A 224 -10.58 3.55 8.26
N LEU A 225 -10.68 4.75 8.84
CA LEU A 225 -9.51 5.64 9.02
C LEU A 225 -8.44 5.02 9.90
N LEU A 226 -8.84 4.33 10.97
CA LEU A 226 -7.91 3.66 11.85
C LEU A 226 -7.15 2.58 11.11
N VAL A 227 -7.81 1.77 10.28
CA VAL A 227 -7.18 0.70 9.50
C VAL A 227 -6.31 1.25 8.38
N ASP A 228 -6.82 2.22 7.63
CA ASP A 228 -6.21 2.68 6.38
C ASP A 228 -5.09 3.71 6.59
N GLN A 229 -5.13 4.49 7.68
CA GLN A 229 -4.23 5.63 7.86
C GLN A 229 -3.52 5.62 9.22
N VAL A 230 -4.26 5.51 10.33
CA VAL A 230 -3.66 5.65 11.68
C VAL A 230 -2.79 4.44 12.05
N ASN A 231 -3.32 3.23 11.91
CA ASN A 231 -2.62 2.01 12.29
C ASN A 231 -1.35 1.73 11.49
N PRO A 232 -1.26 2.08 10.19
CA PRO A 232 0.01 2.07 9.45
C PRO A 232 1.05 3.07 9.97
N MET A 233 0.65 4.21 10.55
CA MET A 233 1.58 5.20 11.11
C MET A 233 2.10 4.82 12.49
N VAL A 234 1.21 4.51 13.45
CA VAL A 234 1.63 4.14 14.83
C VAL A 234 2.37 2.82 14.89
N ALA A 235 2.14 2.03 13.85
CA ALA A 235 2.73 0.77 13.60
C ALA A 235 4.26 0.79 13.70
N ALA A 236 4.89 1.76 13.03
CA ALA A 236 6.34 1.91 12.96
C ALA A 236 7.01 1.95 14.35
N HIS A 237 6.25 2.31 15.39
CA HIS A 237 6.68 2.39 16.78
C HIS A 237 6.13 1.24 17.65
N GLY A 238 5.73 0.12 17.04
CA GLY A 238 5.16 -1.04 17.74
C GLY A 238 3.74 -0.82 18.28
N GLY A 239 3.07 0.25 17.85
CA GLY A 239 1.74 0.64 18.32
C GLY A 239 0.57 0.03 17.54
N VAL A 240 -0.60 0.06 18.17
CA VAL A 240 -1.91 -0.18 17.55
C VAL A 240 -2.96 0.70 18.20
N VAL A 241 -3.94 1.16 17.43
CA VAL A 241 -5.10 1.92 17.91
C VAL A 241 -6.38 1.23 17.44
N SER A 242 -7.35 1.13 18.33
CA SER A 242 -8.66 0.50 18.10
C SER A 242 -9.77 1.34 18.71
N ILE A 243 -11.00 1.16 18.25
CA ILE A 243 -12.18 1.80 18.85
C ILE A 243 -12.49 1.07 20.17
N HIS A 244 -12.62 1.84 21.24
CA HIS A 244 -13.15 1.35 22.52
C HIS A 244 -14.68 1.50 22.56
N ALA A 245 -15.17 2.70 22.23
CA ALA A 245 -16.59 3.03 22.20
C ALA A 245 -16.84 4.26 21.34
N ILE A 246 -18.08 4.42 20.86
CA ILE A 246 -18.58 5.66 20.29
C ILE A 246 -19.86 6.04 21.02
N GLU A 247 -19.88 7.24 21.61
CA GLU A 247 -21.04 7.79 22.28
C GLU A 247 -21.52 9.04 21.54
N LYS A 248 -22.60 8.89 20.77
CA LYS A 248 -23.12 9.92 19.84
C LYS A 248 -22.07 10.30 18.79
N THR A 249 -21.28 11.32 19.08
CA THR A 249 -20.26 11.91 18.22
C THR A 249 -18.89 11.94 18.90
N ASP A 250 -18.78 11.42 20.12
CA ASP A 250 -17.54 11.29 20.87
C ASP A 250 -16.94 9.91 20.64
N VAL A 251 -15.67 9.88 20.24
CA VAL A 251 -14.92 8.65 19.89
C VAL A 251 -13.94 8.33 21.00
N TYR A 252 -14.04 7.15 21.57
CA TYR A 252 -13.10 6.65 22.58
C TYR A 252 -12.19 5.63 21.92
N LEU A 253 -10.89 5.89 21.93
CA LEU A 253 -9.87 5.02 21.35
C LEU A 253 -9.12 4.26 22.44
N GLN A 254 -8.70 3.05 22.12
CA GLN A 254 -7.82 2.24 22.94
C GLN A 254 -6.51 1.99 22.19
N PHE A 255 -5.41 2.34 22.84
CA PHE A 255 -4.05 2.22 22.36
C PHE A 255 -3.40 0.96 22.95
N GLY A 256 -2.69 0.22 22.10
CA GLY A 256 -2.06 -1.05 22.44
C GLY A 256 -0.59 -1.13 22.00
N GLY A 257 0.11 -2.17 22.45
CA GLY A 257 1.50 -2.43 22.09
C GLY A 257 2.47 -1.39 22.67
N GLY A 258 3.41 -0.92 21.86
CA GLY A 258 4.29 0.21 22.22
C GLY A 258 3.52 1.48 22.60
N CYS A 259 2.26 1.59 22.15
CA CYS A 259 1.34 2.65 22.53
C CYS A 259 0.50 2.35 23.80
N GLN A 260 0.83 1.34 24.60
CA GLN A 260 0.12 1.10 25.87
C GLN A 260 0.92 1.58 27.08
N GLY A 261 2.21 1.23 27.15
CA GLY A 261 3.06 1.41 28.34
C GLY A 261 3.81 2.75 28.45
N CYS A 262 3.86 3.53 27.39
CA CYS A 262 4.41 4.89 27.45
C CYS A 262 3.33 5.82 28.01
N GLY A 263 3.35 6.09 29.33
CA GLY A 263 2.44 7.05 29.97
C GLY A 263 2.53 8.48 29.41
N GLN A 264 3.49 8.74 28.53
CA GLN A 264 3.61 9.92 27.66
C GLN A 264 3.60 9.55 26.16
N ILE A 265 2.71 8.67 25.71
CA ILE A 265 2.41 8.67 24.26
C ILE A 265 2.02 10.07 23.89
N ASP A 266 2.89 10.60 23.03
CA ASP A 266 3.02 11.98 22.65
C ASP A 266 1.65 12.62 22.53
N VAL A 267 1.45 13.68 23.30
CA VAL A 267 0.33 14.61 23.09
C VAL A 267 0.18 14.89 21.59
N THR A 268 1.29 14.97 20.86
CA THR A 268 1.36 15.11 19.41
C THR A 268 0.76 13.94 18.61
N LEU A 269 0.97 12.68 19.00
CA LEU A 269 0.37 11.54 18.29
C LEU A 269 -1.13 11.49 18.51
N LYS A 270 -1.58 11.66 19.76
CA LYS A 270 -3.01 11.74 20.09
C LYS A 270 -3.68 12.91 19.37
N GLN A 271 -3.05 14.08 19.38
CA GLN A 271 -3.50 15.24 18.63
C GLN A 271 -3.51 15.00 17.13
N GLY A 272 -2.50 14.33 16.58
CA GLY A 272 -2.44 14.00 15.16
C GLY A 272 -3.59 13.08 14.73
N ILE A 273 -3.89 12.05 15.54
CA ILE A 273 -5.03 11.16 15.31
C ILE A 273 -6.36 11.91 15.46
N GLU A 274 -6.49 12.75 16.49
CA GLU A 274 -7.69 13.56 16.70
C GLU A 274 -7.95 14.51 15.53
N VAL A 275 -6.93 15.23 15.06
CA VAL A 275 -7.01 16.14 13.91
C VAL A 275 -7.42 15.35 12.67
N MET A 276 -6.74 14.23 12.38
CA MET A 276 -7.06 13.40 11.22
C MET A 276 -8.51 12.90 11.24
N LEU A 277 -8.98 12.41 12.39
CA LEU A 277 -10.36 11.93 12.54
C LEU A 277 -11.37 13.06 12.35
N LYS A 278 -11.15 14.24 12.94
CA LYS A 278 -12.07 15.39 12.84
C LYS A 278 -12.07 16.04 11.46
N GLU A 279 -10.93 16.10 10.78
CA GLU A 279 -10.83 16.60 9.40
C GLU A 279 -11.54 15.67 8.42
N SER A 280 -11.45 14.35 8.67
CA SER A 280 -12.02 13.34 7.79
C SER A 280 -13.50 13.07 8.08
N ILE A 281 -13.93 13.18 9.34
CA ILE A 281 -15.30 12.95 9.81
C ILE A 281 -15.74 14.18 10.64
N PRO A 282 -16.22 15.25 9.99
CA PRO A 282 -16.57 16.51 10.65
C PRO A 282 -17.66 16.38 11.73
N GLU A 283 -18.42 15.28 11.75
CA GLU A 283 -19.42 14.97 12.77
C GLU A 283 -18.79 14.65 14.14
N ILE A 284 -17.51 14.25 14.20
CA ILE A 284 -16.82 13.91 15.45
C ILE A 284 -16.65 15.18 16.30
N SER A 285 -17.15 15.12 17.54
CA SER A 285 -17.06 16.22 18.50
C SER A 285 -15.75 16.16 19.29
N ASN A 286 -15.45 15.02 19.91
CA ASN A 286 -14.25 14.81 20.70
C ASN A 286 -13.67 13.42 20.47
N VAL A 287 -12.34 13.30 20.64
CA VAL A 287 -11.63 12.03 20.64
C VAL A 287 -10.97 11.86 22.01
N TYR A 288 -11.26 10.75 22.68
CA TYR A 288 -10.78 10.43 24.02
C TYR A 288 -9.90 9.19 24.00
N ASP A 289 -8.96 9.13 24.94
CA ASP A 289 -8.20 7.93 25.19
C ASP A 289 -8.80 7.15 26.37
N ALA A 290 -9.20 5.90 26.13
CA ALA A 290 -9.75 4.97 27.10
C ALA A 290 -8.74 3.90 27.56
N THR A 291 -7.45 4.07 27.25
CA THR A 291 -6.40 3.10 27.55
C THR A 291 -6.02 3.10 29.03
N ASP A 292 -5.98 1.91 29.63
CA ASP A 292 -5.29 1.71 30.90
C ASP A 292 -3.76 1.67 30.68
N HIS A 293 -3.14 2.84 30.77
CA HIS A 293 -1.69 2.99 30.63
C HIS A 293 -0.89 2.41 31.79
N ALA A 294 -1.53 2.14 32.94
CA ALA A 294 -0.85 1.53 34.09
C ALA A 294 -0.76 0.01 33.99
N GLY A 295 -1.58 -0.62 33.14
CA GLY A 295 -1.67 -2.08 32.98
C GLY A 295 -0.75 -2.69 31.91
N GLY A 296 0.00 -1.89 31.14
CA GLY A 296 0.87 -2.38 30.06
C GLY A 296 2.21 -2.94 30.57
N THR A 297 2.69 -4.04 29.98
CA THR A 297 4.09 -4.48 30.16
C THR A 297 5.02 -3.52 29.43
N ASN A 298 5.75 -2.71 30.20
CA ASN A 298 6.73 -1.74 29.72
C ASN A 298 7.73 -2.37 28.72
N PRO A 299 7.70 -2.06 27.41
CA PRO A 299 8.62 -2.67 26.44
C PRO A 299 9.94 -1.91 26.28
N TYR A 300 10.10 -0.74 26.91
CA TYR A 300 11.31 0.06 26.78
C TYR A 300 12.01 0.21 28.14
N PHE A 301 13.22 -0.36 28.21
CA PHE A 301 14.20 -0.39 29.29
C PHE A 301 14.00 -1.42 30.42
N GLN A 302 14.66 -2.57 30.24
CA GLN A 302 15.61 -3.10 31.22
C GLN A 302 16.97 -3.27 30.57
#